data_AF-A0A134CAT5-F1
#
_entry.id   AF-A0A134CAT5-F1
#
_cell.length_a   1.000
_cell.length_b   1.000
_cell.length_c   1.000
_cell.angle_alpha   90.00
_cell.angle_beta   90.00
_cell.angle_gamma   90.00
#
_symmetry.space_group_name_H-M   'P 1'
#
loop_
_entity.id
_entity.type
_entity.pdbx_description
1 polymer ?
#
loop_
_entity_poly.entity_id
_entity_poly.type
_entity_poly.pdbx_seq_one_letter_code
_entity_poly.pdbx_strand_id
1 'polypeptide(L)'
;MIENFATLEDIFKDDLFDLLVEDIKPKKNIVIDGEIEKFQEIIDWMKEHGTEPTQSKVMKERKLYSRLKGIRNNPDKWMKYKEYDIFNLLGGEEDAR
;
A
#
# COMPACT_ATOMS: atom_id res chain seq x y z
N MET A 1 -2.61 22.82 35.89
CA MET A 1 -3.73 23.69 35.48
C MET A 1 -4.13 23.24 34.09
N ILE A 2 -5.42 23.09 33.81
CA ILE A 2 -5.87 22.91 32.42
C ILE A 2 -5.88 24.32 31.84
N GLU A 3 -5.04 24.59 30.85
CA GLU A 3 -5.05 25.88 30.16
C GLU A 3 -6.29 25.96 29.27
N ASN A 4 -7.12 26.96 29.50
CA ASN A 4 -8.29 27.22 28.66
C ASN A 4 -7.83 28.10 27.50
N PHE A 5 -7.58 27.48 26.36
CA PHE A 5 -7.35 28.20 25.11
C PHE A 5 -8.65 28.87 24.67
N ALA A 6 -8.64 30.20 24.52
CA ALA A 6 -9.81 30.97 24.11
C ALA A 6 -9.92 31.08 22.59
N THR A 7 -8.78 31.01 21.89
CA THR A 7 -8.68 31.14 20.44
C THR A 7 -7.66 30.17 19.85
N LEU A 8 -7.72 29.96 18.53
CA LEU A 8 -6.72 29.16 17.81
C LEU A 8 -5.33 29.80 17.85
N GLU A 9 -5.25 31.14 17.83
CA GLU A 9 -3.99 31.87 18.01
C GLU A 9 -3.30 31.52 19.34
N ASP A 10 -4.07 31.28 20.41
CA ASP A 10 -3.50 30.92 21.71
C ASP A 10 -2.86 29.53 21.66
N ILE A 11 -3.44 28.60 20.90
CA ILE A 11 -2.90 27.26 20.69
C ILE A 11 -1.61 27.31 19.88
N PHE A 12 -1.56 28.12 18.81
CA PHE A 12 -0.36 28.24 17.96
C PHE A 12 0.79 29.02 18.60
N LYS A 13 0.53 29.76 19.68
CA LYS A 13 1.56 30.49 20.44
C LYS A 13 2.07 29.71 21.65
N ASP A 14 1.52 28.54 21.91
CA ASP A 14 1.95 27.67 23.00
C ASP A 14 3.27 26.99 22.62
N ASP A 15 4.30 27.13 23.47
CA ASP A 15 5.61 26.51 23.27
C ASP A 15 5.53 24.97 23.22
N LEU A 16 4.52 24.36 23.85
CA LEU A 16 4.25 22.92 23.78
C LEU A 16 3.68 22.49 22.42
N PHE A 17 3.07 23.41 21.67
CA PHE A 17 2.55 23.10 20.34
C PHE A 17 3.68 22.70 19.40
N ASP A 18 4.78 23.45 19.41
CA ASP A 18 5.96 23.17 18.57
C ASP A 18 6.56 21.79 18.90
N LEU A 19 6.65 21.44 20.18
CA LEU A 19 7.11 20.12 20.64
C LEU A 19 6.15 18.99 20.24
N LEU A 20 4.84 19.25 20.24
CA LEU A 20 3.82 18.28 19.84
C LEU A 20 3.85 18.00 18.33
N VAL A 21 4.15 19.01 17.51
CA VAL A 21 4.16 18.89 16.05
C VAL A 21 5.52 18.55 15.45
N GLU A 22 6.59 18.53 16.26
CA GLU A 22 7.98 18.28 15.83
C GLU A 22 8.12 16.97 15.01
N ASP A 23 7.43 15.91 15.45
CA ASP A 23 7.45 14.60 14.78
C ASP A 23 6.43 14.45 13.65
N ILE A 24 5.57 15.47 13.41
CA ILE A 24 4.57 15.45 12.35
C ILE A 24 5.26 15.76 11.02
N LYS A 25 5.86 14.72 10.43
CA LYS A 25 6.37 14.81 9.07
C LYS A 25 5.19 14.93 8.11
N PRO A 26 5.21 15.86 7.14
CA PRO A 26 4.20 15.88 6.10
C PRO A 26 4.18 14.50 5.45
N LYS A 27 3.05 13.80 5.52
CA LYS A 27 2.85 12.59 4.73
C LYS A 27 3.11 13.00 3.30
N LYS A 28 4.19 12.50 2.70
CA LYS A 28 4.39 12.62 1.26
C LYS A 28 3.09 12.14 0.66
N ASN A 29 2.41 13.00 -0.08
CA ASN A 29 1.33 12.59 -0.97
C ASN A 29 2.05 11.77 -2.05
N ILE A 30 2.35 10.51 -1.72
CA ILE A 30 2.79 9.55 -2.71
C ILE A 30 1.55 9.47 -3.58
N VAL A 31 1.62 10.02 -4.79
CA VAL A 31 0.68 9.63 -5.84
C VAL A 31 0.91 8.13 -5.96
N ILE A 32 0.10 7.36 -5.24
CA ILE A 32 0.23 5.92 -5.27
C ILE A 32 -0.17 5.59 -6.70
N ASP A 33 0.78 5.10 -7.47
CA ASP A 33 0.52 4.63 -8.81
C ASP A 33 -0.66 3.66 -8.71
N GLY A 34 -1.77 3.97 -9.38
CA GLY A 34 -2.97 3.16 -9.31
C GLY A 34 -2.74 1.73 -9.79
N GLU A 35 -1.65 1.46 -10.51
CA GLU A 35 -1.20 0.10 -10.81
C GLU A 35 -0.59 -0.60 -9.59
N ILE A 36 0.15 0.11 -8.72
CA ILE A 36 0.67 -0.40 -7.44
C ILE A 36 -0.48 -0.68 -6.48
N GLU A 37 -1.46 0.21 -6.33
CA GLU A 37 -2.64 -0.04 -5.48
C GLU A 37 -3.36 -1.33 -5.88
N LYS A 38 -3.55 -1.52 -7.19
CA LYS A 38 -4.20 -2.70 -7.75
C LYS A 38 -3.39 -3.99 -7.53
N PHE A 39 -2.06 -3.89 -7.42
CA PHE A 39 -1.19 -5.02 -7.08
C PHE A 39 -1.24 -5.29 -5.57
N GLN A 40 -1.27 -4.25 -4.75
CA GLN A 40 -1.43 -4.36 -3.30
C GLN A 40 -2.75 -5.07 -2.93
N GLU A 41 -3.84 -4.85 -3.69
CA GLU A 41 -5.09 -5.64 -3.52
C GLU A 41 -4.87 -7.16 -3.67
N ILE A 42 -3.95 -7.61 -4.52
CA ILE A 42 -3.60 -9.02 -4.70
C ILE A 42 -2.78 -9.52 -3.51
N ILE A 43 -1.84 -8.71 -3.03
CA ILE A 43 -1.05 -9.00 -1.83
C ILE A 43 -1.95 -9.12 -0.60
N ASP A 44 -2.95 -8.26 -0.46
CA ASP A 44 -3.88 -8.31 0.66
C ASP A 44 -4.81 -9.53 0.57
N TRP A 45 -5.21 -9.94 -0.65
CA TRP A 45 -5.87 -11.22 -0.86
C TRP A 45 -5.03 -12.40 -0.36
N MET A 46 -3.74 -12.44 -0.68
CA MET A 46 -2.80 -13.45 -0.18
C MET A 46 -2.73 -13.46 1.35
N LYS A 47 -2.66 -12.30 1.99
CA LYS A 47 -2.66 -12.19 3.46
C LYS A 47 -3.95 -12.73 4.09
N GLU A 48 -5.09 -12.44 3.48
CA GLU A 48 -6.41 -12.84 3.97
C GLU A 48 -6.69 -14.33 3.78
N HIS A 49 -6.31 -14.90 2.62
CA HIS A 49 -6.72 -16.25 2.21
C HIS A 49 -5.60 -17.29 2.24
N GLY A 50 -4.34 -16.85 2.30
CA GLY A 50 -3.15 -17.72 2.27
C GLY A 50 -2.84 -18.30 0.89
N THR A 51 -3.64 -18.02 -0.14
CA THR A 51 -3.46 -18.53 -1.50
C THR A 51 -3.71 -17.46 -2.54
N GLU A 52 -3.07 -17.60 -3.71
CA GLU A 52 -3.24 -16.65 -4.81
C GLU A 52 -4.68 -16.71 -5.37
N PRO A 53 -5.21 -15.59 -5.87
CA PRO A 53 -6.54 -15.58 -6.46
C PRO A 53 -6.56 -16.50 -7.69
N THR A 54 -7.57 -17.38 -7.75
CA THR A 54 -7.70 -18.37 -8.84
C THR A 54 -8.87 -18.04 -9.77
N GLN A 55 -9.02 -18.84 -10.83
CA GLN A 55 -10.19 -18.74 -11.69
C GLN A 55 -11.44 -19.21 -10.93
N SER A 56 -12.21 -18.25 -10.43
CA SER A 56 -13.35 -18.50 -9.54
C SER A 56 -14.66 -17.89 -10.07
N LYS A 57 -15.79 -18.39 -9.56
CA LYS A 57 -17.11 -17.78 -9.79
C LYS A 57 -17.28 -16.49 -8.99
N VAL A 58 -16.55 -16.35 -7.87
CA VAL A 58 -16.53 -15.15 -7.03
C VAL A 58 -15.96 -13.98 -7.82
N MET A 59 -16.74 -12.91 -7.97
CA MET A 59 -16.38 -11.78 -8.82
C MET A 59 -15.07 -11.10 -8.38
N LYS A 60 -14.88 -10.92 -7.06
CA LYS A 60 -13.66 -10.32 -6.47
C LYS A 60 -12.42 -11.14 -6.84
N GLU A 61 -12.44 -12.44 -6.53
CA GLU A 61 -11.32 -13.35 -6.82
C GLU A 61 -11.01 -13.41 -8.32
N ARG A 62 -12.04 -13.58 -9.17
CA ARG A 62 -11.87 -13.64 -10.62
C ARG A 62 -11.19 -12.37 -11.17
N LYS A 63 -11.58 -11.19 -10.68
CA LYS A 63 -10.97 -9.92 -11.06
C LYS A 63 -9.49 -9.86 -10.67
N LEU A 64 -9.15 -10.29 -9.46
CA LEU A 64 -7.78 -10.32 -8.97
C LEU A 64 -6.92 -11.34 -9.74
N TYR A 65 -7.46 -12.51 -10.04
CA TYR A 65 -6.81 -13.54 -10.86
C TYR A 65 -6.50 -13.01 -12.28
N SER A 66 -7.48 -12.44 -12.98
CA SER A 66 -7.26 -11.87 -14.32
C SER A 66 -6.20 -10.78 -14.31
N ARG A 67 -6.15 -9.97 -13.25
CA ARG A 67 -5.15 -8.92 -13.08
C ARG A 67 -3.76 -9.51 -12.85
N LEU A 68 -3.61 -10.45 -11.90
CA LEU A 68 -2.34 -11.12 -11.61
C LEU A 68 -1.78 -11.77 -12.88
N LYS A 69 -2.64 -12.46 -13.63
CA LYS A 69 -2.28 -13.03 -14.93
C LYS A 69 -1.80 -11.97 -15.93
N GLY A 70 -2.48 -10.83 -16.01
CA GLY A 70 -2.08 -9.72 -16.88
C GLY A 70 -0.71 -9.14 -16.53
N ILE A 71 -0.38 -9.05 -15.23
CA ILE A 71 0.93 -8.58 -14.75
C ILE A 71 2.02 -9.62 -15.06
N ARG A 72 1.77 -10.91 -14.76
CA ARG A 72 2.69 -12.01 -15.08
C ARG A 72 3.01 -12.10 -16.57
N ASN A 73 2.05 -11.79 -17.43
CA ASN A 73 2.23 -11.78 -18.89
C ASN A 73 3.04 -10.57 -19.41
N ASN A 74 3.48 -9.65 -18.56
CA ASN A 74 4.28 -8.50 -18.95
C ASN A 74 5.51 -8.30 -18.04
N PRO A 75 6.53 -9.17 -18.15
CA PRO A 75 7.75 -9.13 -17.32
C PRO A 75 8.50 -7.81 -17.35
N ASP A 76 8.48 -7.10 -18.48
CA ASP A 76 9.13 -5.79 -18.65
C ASP A 76 8.64 -4.75 -17.62
N LYS A 77 7.43 -4.94 -17.10
CA LYS A 77 6.81 -4.07 -16.10
C LYS A 77 6.96 -4.54 -14.66
N TRP A 78 7.66 -5.66 -14.40
CA TRP A 78 7.79 -6.19 -13.04
C TRP A 78 8.63 -5.31 -12.13
N MET A 79 9.55 -4.52 -12.68
CA MET A 79 10.46 -3.68 -11.90
C MET A 79 9.73 -2.77 -10.89
N LYS A 80 8.59 -2.20 -11.26
CA LYS A 80 7.78 -1.34 -10.36
C LYS A 80 7.01 -2.10 -9.26
N TYR A 81 6.82 -3.40 -9.41
CA TYR A 81 6.09 -4.23 -8.45
C TYR A 81 7.03 -4.97 -7.49
N LYS A 82 8.32 -5.06 -7.82
CA LYS A 82 9.31 -5.87 -7.10
C LYS A 82 9.39 -5.55 -5.61
N GLU A 83 9.29 -4.27 -5.23
CA GLU A 83 9.31 -3.84 -3.82
C GLU A 83 8.05 -4.25 -3.04
N TYR A 84 6.96 -4.57 -3.75
CA TYR A 84 5.67 -4.94 -3.18
C TYR A 84 5.38 -6.44 -3.29
N ASP A 85 6.19 -7.20 -4.03
CA ASP A 85 5.99 -8.63 -4.31
C ASP A 85 6.48 -9.52 -3.16
N ILE A 86 5.95 -9.29 -1.96
CA ILE A 86 6.37 -9.97 -0.72
C ILE A 86 6.11 -11.49 -0.72
N PHE A 87 5.29 -11.98 -1.64
CA PHE A 87 4.95 -13.40 -1.77
C PHE A 87 5.56 -14.04 -3.03
N ASN A 88 6.48 -13.35 -3.72
CA ASN A 88 7.09 -13.80 -4.97
C ASN A 88 6.04 -14.25 -6.01
N LEU A 89 4.94 -13.51 -6.14
CA LEU A 89 3.87 -13.81 -7.08
C LEU A 89 4.31 -13.62 -8.53
N LEU A 90 5.31 -12.80 -8.80
CA LEU A 90 5.76 -12.56 -10.16
C LEU A 90 6.72 -13.65 -10.64
N GLY A 91 7.42 -14.35 -9.76
CA GLY A 91 8.34 -15.42 -10.12
C GLY A 91 9.69 -14.87 -10.60
N GLY A 92 10.48 -14.37 -9.65
CA GLY A 92 11.83 -13.85 -9.89
C GLY A 92 12.90 -14.72 -9.21
N GLU A 93 13.82 -15.23 -10.03
CA GLU A 93 15.09 -15.94 -9.70
C GLU A 93 15.07 -17.24 -8.87
N GLU A 94 14.08 -17.54 -8.02
CA GLU A 94 14.10 -18.81 -7.24
C GLU A 94 13.45 -20.01 -7.94
N ASP A 95 12.52 -19.80 -8.88
CA ASP A 95 11.78 -20.90 -9.55
C ASP A 95 12.52 -21.50 -10.78
N ALA A 96 13.81 -21.19 -10.96
CA ALA A 96 14.65 -21.70 -12.05
C ALA A 96 15.59 -22.87 -11.64
N ARG A 97 15.34 -23.54 -10.52
CA ARG A 97 16.13 -24.69 -10.04
C ARG A 97 15.33 -25.97 -9.91
#